data_AF-A0A7Y5K786-F1
#
_entry.id   AF-A0A7Y5K786-F1
#
_cell.length_a   1.000
_cell.length_b   1.000
_cell.length_c   1.000
_cell.angle_alpha   90.00
_cell.angle_beta   90.00
_cell.angle_gamma   90.00
#
_symmetry.space_group_name_H-M   'P 1'
#
loop_
_entity.id
_entity.type
_entity.pdbx_description
1 polymer ?
#
loop_
_entity_poly.entity_id
_entity_poly.type
_entity_poly.pdbx_seq_one_letter_code
_entity_poly.pdbx_strand_id
1 'polypeptide(L)'
;MSVPGAMRRAALVAVVALVALVALGACARGPRAIDYGQESCDYCRMVITDPRYGAELVTTTGKVHRFDSIECLASYYTQASAAGTVRSVWVSDYAHPGTLIPAGSATFVRASGPASPMGKGFAAFSPGTDSATIGRVAGL
;
A
#
# COMPACT_ATOMS: atom_id res chain seq x y z
N MET A 1 -4.42 30.81 43.64
CA MET A 1 -4.53 29.39 44.03
C MET A 1 -3.29 28.66 43.52
N SER A 2 -2.29 28.47 44.39
CA SER A 2 -1.00 27.87 44.03
C SER A 2 -1.14 26.35 44.02
N VAL A 3 -1.04 25.73 42.85
CA VAL A 3 -1.06 24.26 42.73
C VAL A 3 0.17 23.71 43.47
N PRO A 4 0.01 22.82 44.46
CA PRO A 4 1.12 22.29 45.23
C PRO A 4 2.13 21.59 44.31
N GLY A 5 3.43 21.76 44.59
CA GLY A 5 4.52 21.29 43.73
C GLY A 5 4.47 19.79 43.40
N ALA A 6 3.85 18.97 44.26
CA ALA A 6 3.60 17.56 44.01
C ALA A 6 2.60 17.29 42.87
N MET A 7 1.52 18.08 42.76
CA MET A 7 0.54 17.97 41.66
C MET A 7 1.13 18.40 40.32
N ARG A 8 2.02 19.41 40.31
CA ARG A 8 2.76 19.81 39.10
C ARG A 8 3.71 18.71 38.60
N ARG A 9 4.38 18.00 39.51
CA ARG A 9 5.25 16.85 39.17
C ARG A 9 4.45 15.66 38.65
N ALA A 10 3.33 15.33 39.29
CA ALA A 10 2.45 14.26 38.83
C ALA A 10 1.85 14.54 37.44
N ALA A 11 1.44 15.78 37.18
CA ALA A 11 0.95 16.20 35.87
C ALA A 11 2.03 16.12 34.77
N LEU A 12 3.27 16.54 35.08
CA LEU A 12 4.41 16.39 34.16
C LEU A 12 4.72 14.93 33.83
N VAL A 13 4.73 14.04 34.83
CA VAL A 13 4.94 12.60 34.63
C VAL A 13 3.82 11.99 33.78
N ALA A 14 2.56 12.35 34.02
CA ALA A 14 1.43 11.88 33.22
C ALA A 14 1.49 12.35 31.76
N VAL A 15 1.89 13.60 31.51
CA VAL A 15 2.07 14.13 30.14
C VAL A 15 3.22 13.41 29.42
N VAL A 16 4.36 13.20 30.09
CA VAL A 16 5.49 12.46 29.50
C VAL A 16 5.11 11.01 29.20
N ALA A 17 4.39 10.35 30.10
CA ALA A 17 3.89 8.99 29.88
C ALA A 17 2.92 8.92 28.69
N LEU A 18 2.01 9.89 28.57
CA LEU A 18 1.06 9.96 27.46
C LEU A 18 1.78 10.18 26.11
N VAL A 19 2.77 11.08 26.06
CA VAL A 19 3.59 11.31 24.86
C VAL A 19 4.38 10.05 24.48
N ALA A 20 4.93 9.33 25.46
CA ALA A 20 5.65 8.07 25.22
C ALA A 20 4.72 6.96 24.67
N LEU A 21 3.49 6.86 25.19
CA LEU A 21 2.48 5.93 24.68
C LEU A 21 2.06 6.25 23.24
N VAL A 22 1.91 7.53 22.89
CA VAL A 22 1.58 7.94 21.51
C VAL A 22 2.75 7.67 20.55
N ALA A 23 3.99 7.85 21.01
CA ALA A 23 5.18 7.57 20.21
C ALA A 23 5.34 6.07 19.84
N LEU A 24 4.87 5.16 20.71
CA LEU A 24 4.93 3.71 20.46
C LEU A 24 3.92 3.24 19.38
N GLY A 25 2.82 3.97 19.17
CA GLY A 25 1.77 3.60 18.21
C GLY A 25 2.02 4.03 16.76
N ALA A 26 2.96 4.95 16.51
CA ALA A 26 3.16 5.55 15.18
C ALA A 26 3.91 4.65 14.17
N CYS A 27 4.51 3.54 14.62
CA CYS A 27 5.32 2.64 13.78
C CYS A 27 4.48 1.53 13.12
N ALA A 28 3.44 1.88 12.35
CA ALA A 28 2.78 0.91 11.46
C ALA A 28 3.67 0.62 10.24
N ARG A 29 4.22 -0.60 10.17
CA ARG A 29 5.17 -1.06 9.12
C ARG A 29 4.52 -1.99 8.09
N GLY A 30 3.34 -1.61 7.60
CA GLY A 30 2.54 -2.37 6.62
C GLY A 30 2.10 -1.51 5.45
N PRO A 31 1.31 -2.07 4.52
CA PRO A 31 0.70 -1.29 3.44
C PRO A 31 -0.24 -0.23 4.01
N ARG A 32 -0.49 0.81 3.23
CA ARG A 32 -1.41 1.90 3.56
C ARG A 32 -2.49 1.98 2.49
N ALA A 33 -3.61 2.61 2.82
CA ALA A 33 -4.57 2.95 1.79
C ALA A 33 -3.93 3.95 0.82
N ILE A 34 -4.18 3.76 -0.48
CA ILE A 34 -3.80 4.70 -1.53
C ILE A 34 -4.90 5.77 -1.62
N ASP A 35 -4.53 7.04 -1.60
CA ASP A 35 -5.47 8.15 -1.82
C ASP A 35 -5.59 8.45 -3.32
N TYR A 36 -6.49 7.71 -3.96
CA TYR A 36 -6.70 7.78 -5.41
C TYR A 36 -7.19 9.17 -5.85
N GLY A 37 -6.57 9.69 -6.91
CA GLY A 37 -6.80 11.04 -7.42
C GLY A 37 -5.98 12.13 -6.72
N GLN A 38 -5.26 11.80 -5.64
CA GLN A 38 -4.45 12.75 -4.86
C GLN A 38 -2.97 12.37 -4.83
N GLU A 39 -2.66 11.08 -4.69
CA GLU A 39 -1.28 10.61 -4.63
C GLU A 39 -0.64 10.41 -6.00
N SER A 40 0.66 10.67 -6.09
CA SER A 40 1.45 10.44 -7.31
C SER A 40 2.16 9.08 -7.23
N CYS A 41 2.22 8.39 -8.38
CA CYS A 41 2.99 7.17 -8.56
C CYS A 41 4.48 7.44 -8.40
N ASP A 42 5.18 6.63 -7.61
CA ASP A 42 6.61 6.75 -7.34
C ASP A 42 7.49 6.34 -8.53
N TYR A 43 6.91 5.72 -9.56
CA TYR A 43 7.62 5.35 -10.79
C TYR A 43 7.35 6.32 -11.94
N CYS A 44 6.11 6.40 -12.42
CA CYS A 44 5.76 7.22 -13.59
C CYS A 44 5.45 8.69 -13.26
N ARG A 45 5.35 9.05 -11.97
CA ARG A 45 5.08 10.42 -11.46
C ARG A 45 3.70 10.99 -11.85
N MET A 46 2.86 10.21 -12.52
CA MET A 46 1.45 10.55 -12.75
C MET A 46 0.62 10.34 -11.47
N VAL A 47 -0.55 10.98 -11.40
CA VAL A 47 -1.52 10.76 -10.33
C VAL A 47 -2.05 9.32 -10.40
N ILE A 48 -2.19 8.67 -9.25
CA ILE A 48 -2.75 7.32 -9.14
C ILE A 48 -4.27 7.44 -9.23
N THR A 49 -4.88 6.83 -10.26
CA THR A 49 -6.29 7.14 -10.59
C THR A 49 -7.23 5.95 -10.52
N ASP A 50 -6.75 4.74 -10.81
CA ASP A 50 -7.62 3.57 -10.91
C ASP A 50 -7.41 2.59 -9.73
N PRO A 51 -8.41 2.43 -8.85
CA PRO A 51 -8.30 1.54 -7.70
C PRO A 51 -8.19 0.07 -8.07
N ARG A 52 -8.46 -0.33 -9.31
CA ARG A 52 -8.30 -1.72 -9.76
C ARG A 52 -6.84 -2.15 -9.93
N TYR A 53 -5.94 -1.19 -10.18
CA TYR A 53 -4.54 -1.48 -10.57
C TYR A 53 -3.50 -0.97 -9.58
N GLY A 54 -3.92 -0.14 -8.62
CA GLY A 54 -3.02 0.44 -7.62
C GLY A 54 -2.21 -0.62 -6.89
N ALA A 55 -0.97 -0.28 -6.57
CA ALA A 55 -0.04 -1.20 -5.91
C ALA A 55 0.88 -0.46 -4.94
N GLU A 56 1.45 -1.20 -3.99
CA GLU A 56 2.40 -0.66 -3.02
C GLU A 56 3.64 -1.55 -2.83
N LEU A 57 4.76 -0.91 -2.51
CA LEU A 57 5.97 -1.55 -2.02
C LEU A 57 6.36 -0.92 -0.70
N VAL A 58 6.49 -1.74 0.34
CA VAL A 58 7.00 -1.31 1.64
C VAL A 58 8.46 -1.70 1.75
N THR A 59 9.32 -0.75 2.09
CA THR A 59 10.75 -1.01 2.27
C THR A 59 11.06 -1.62 3.64
N THR A 60 12.28 -2.12 3.82
CA THR A 60 12.80 -2.60 5.12
C THR A 60 12.79 -1.52 6.20
N THR A 61 12.90 -0.24 5.81
CA THR A 61 12.76 0.93 6.69
C THR A 61 11.32 1.31 6.99
N GLY A 62 10.34 0.69 6.33
CA GLY A 62 8.91 0.98 6.49
C GLY A 62 8.39 2.12 5.62
N LYS A 63 9.19 2.64 4.68
CA LYS A 63 8.71 3.60 3.68
C LYS A 63 7.75 2.89 2.72
N VAL A 64 6.61 3.51 2.46
CA VAL A 64 5.61 3.02 1.50
C VAL A 64 5.80 3.76 0.19
N HIS A 65 6.01 3.00 -0.87
CA HIS A 65 5.99 3.47 -2.25
C HIS A 65 4.70 3.02 -2.92
N ARG A 66 4.10 3.88 -3.73
CA ARG A 66 2.78 3.67 -4.35
C ARG A 66 2.86 3.78 -5.85
N PHE A 67 2.05 2.98 -6.52
CA PHE A 67 2.10 2.82 -7.96
C PHE A 67 0.70 2.85 -8.54
N ASP A 68 0.57 3.54 -9.67
CA ASP A 68 -0.70 3.64 -10.41
C ASP A 68 -1.07 2.31 -11.08
N SER A 69 -0.09 1.41 -11.24
CA SER A 69 -0.30 0.12 -11.88
C SER A 69 0.73 -0.93 -11.48
N ILE A 70 0.42 -2.20 -11.75
CA ILE A 70 1.31 -3.35 -11.50
C ILE A 70 2.61 -3.24 -12.32
N GLU A 71 2.55 -2.65 -13.52
CA GLU A 71 3.69 -2.39 -14.39
C GLU A 71 4.69 -1.41 -13.77
N CYS A 72 4.17 -0.33 -13.18
CA CYS A 72 4.97 0.66 -12.46
C CYS A 72 5.67 0.00 -11.27
N LEU A 73 4.92 -0.78 -10.49
CA LEU A 73 5.46 -1.54 -9.37
C LEU A 73 6.57 -2.50 -9.83
N ALA A 74 6.32 -3.31 -10.86
CA ALA A 74 7.29 -4.28 -11.36
C ALA A 74 8.59 -3.59 -11.82
N SER A 75 8.47 -2.44 -12.49
CA SER A 75 9.62 -1.65 -12.95
C SER A 75 10.44 -1.09 -11.79
N TYR A 76 9.79 -0.66 -10.71
CA TYR A 76 10.46 -0.19 -9.49
C TYR A 76 11.07 -1.35 -8.68
N TYR A 77 10.35 -2.47 -8.59
CA TYR A 77 10.72 -3.64 -7.80
C TYR A 77 12.08 -4.21 -8.20
N THR A 78 12.41 -4.26 -9.49
CA THR A 78 13.70 -4.79 -9.97
C THR A 78 14.90 -4.09 -9.32
N GLN A 79 14.84 -2.75 -9.23
CA GLN A 79 15.88 -1.93 -8.61
C GLN A 79 15.86 -2.06 -7.08
N ALA A 80 14.68 -1.98 -6.46
CA ALA A 80 14.54 -2.06 -5.00
C ALA A 80 14.95 -3.43 -4.45
N SER A 81 14.64 -4.50 -5.18
CA SER A 81 14.98 -5.88 -4.84
C SER A 81 16.48 -6.12 -4.98
N ALA A 82 17.11 -5.62 -6.05
CA ALA A 82 18.57 -5.72 -6.21
C ALA A 82 19.32 -5.01 -5.07
N ALA A 83 18.76 -3.91 -4.56
CA ALA A 83 19.29 -3.20 -3.40
C ALA A 83 18.96 -3.86 -2.04
N GLY A 84 18.19 -4.95 -2.00
CA GLY A 84 17.80 -5.62 -0.75
C GLY A 84 16.89 -4.78 0.15
N THR A 85 16.17 -3.81 -0.42
CA THR A 85 15.37 -2.83 0.34
C THR A 85 13.90 -3.21 0.48
N VAL A 86 13.44 -4.29 -0.15
CA VAL A 86 12.03 -4.68 -0.16
C VAL A 86 11.67 -5.48 1.09
N ARG A 87 10.61 -5.06 1.79
CA ARG A 87 10.01 -5.79 2.90
C ARG A 87 8.77 -6.57 2.48
N SER A 88 7.89 -5.93 1.73
CA SER A 88 6.63 -6.52 1.28
C SER A 88 6.09 -5.78 0.06
N VAL A 89 5.35 -6.49 -0.79
CA VAL A 89 4.76 -5.95 -2.01
C VAL A 89 3.27 -6.29 -2.02
N TRP A 90 2.46 -5.32 -2.42
CA TRP A 90 1.01 -5.38 -2.37
C TRP A 90 0.43 -4.89 -3.69
N VAL A 91 -0.65 -5.52 -4.12
CA VAL A 91 -1.37 -5.17 -5.35
C VAL A 91 -2.85 -5.10 -5.02
N SER A 92 -3.60 -4.23 -5.69
CA SER A 92 -5.04 -4.21 -5.52
C SER A 92 -5.66 -5.49 -6.10
N ASP A 93 -6.61 -6.05 -5.36
CA ASP A 93 -7.52 -7.05 -5.90
C ASP A 93 -8.41 -6.38 -6.95
N TYR A 94 -8.33 -6.86 -8.17
CA TYR A 94 -9.06 -6.33 -9.32
C TYR A 94 -10.57 -6.54 -9.17
N ALA A 95 -10.99 -7.61 -8.49
CA ALA A 95 -12.40 -7.86 -8.18
C ALA A 95 -12.92 -7.00 -7.02
N HIS A 96 -12.02 -6.49 -6.18
CA HIS A 96 -12.34 -5.66 -5.01
C HIS A 96 -11.46 -4.40 -4.98
N PRO A 97 -11.73 -3.42 -5.88
CA PRO A 97 -10.83 -2.28 -6.10
C PRO A 97 -10.47 -1.53 -4.82
N GLY A 98 -9.19 -1.19 -4.66
CA GLY A 98 -8.64 -0.54 -3.46
C GLY A 98 -8.28 -1.50 -2.32
N THR A 99 -8.63 -2.78 -2.43
CA THR A 99 -8.25 -3.80 -1.44
C THR A 99 -6.86 -4.34 -1.76
N LEU A 100 -5.88 -4.01 -0.95
CA LEU A 100 -4.50 -4.47 -1.14
C LEU A 100 -4.31 -5.90 -0.62
N ILE A 101 -3.80 -6.78 -1.49
CA ILE A 101 -3.45 -8.17 -1.19
C ILE A 101 -1.94 -8.40 -1.37
N PRO A 102 -1.33 -9.36 -0.64
CA PRO A 102 0.08 -9.68 -0.83
C PRO A 102 0.35 -10.16 -2.27
N ALA A 103 1.28 -9.50 -2.95
CA ALA A 103 1.59 -9.80 -4.34
C ALA A 103 2.13 -11.22 -4.54
N GLY A 104 2.87 -11.76 -3.55
CA GLY A 104 3.44 -13.11 -3.62
C GLY A 104 2.39 -14.24 -3.59
N SER A 105 1.15 -13.96 -3.18
CA SER A 105 0.05 -14.92 -3.18
C SER A 105 -1.06 -14.60 -4.20
N ALA A 106 -0.95 -13.47 -4.90
CA ALA A 106 -1.95 -13.05 -5.86
C ALA A 106 -1.88 -13.86 -7.16
N THR A 107 -3.01 -14.02 -7.83
CA THR A 107 -3.07 -14.56 -9.19
C THR A 107 -3.04 -13.41 -10.18
N PHE A 108 -2.05 -13.39 -11.07
CA PHE A 108 -1.91 -12.34 -12.09
C PHE A 108 -2.41 -12.84 -13.44
N VAL A 109 -3.21 -12.00 -14.10
CA VAL A 109 -3.64 -12.23 -15.47
C VAL A 109 -3.45 -10.98 -16.29
N ARG A 110 -3.40 -11.14 -17.60
CA ARG A 110 -3.49 -10.03 -18.53
C ARG A 110 -4.94 -9.91 -18.99
N ALA A 111 -5.64 -8.92 -18.47
CA ALA A 111 -7.03 -8.65 -18.82
C ALA A 111 -7.14 -8.19 -20.28
N SER A 112 -8.15 -8.69 -20.98
CA SER A 112 -8.59 -8.21 -22.30
C SER A 112 -9.56 -7.02 -22.20
N GLY A 113 -10.02 -6.70 -20.99
CA GLY A 113 -10.86 -5.54 -20.68
C GLY A 113 -10.14 -4.18 -20.78
N PRO A 114 -10.56 -3.15 -20.01
CA PRO A 114 -9.92 -1.85 -20.00
C PRO A 114 -8.42 -1.99 -19.79
N ALA A 115 -7.64 -1.23 -20.54
CA ALA A 115 -6.20 -1.22 -20.33
C ALA A 115 -5.91 -0.67 -18.92
N SER A 116 -4.91 -1.25 -18.25
CA SER A 116 -4.32 -0.64 -17.05
C SER A 116 -3.85 0.79 -17.38
N PRO A 117 -3.66 1.67 -16.38
CA PRO A 117 -3.19 3.04 -16.65
C PRO A 117 -1.92 3.10 -17.52
N MET A 118 -1.04 2.10 -17.41
CA MET A 118 0.18 1.98 -18.22
C MET A 118 0.05 1.09 -19.47
N GLY A 119 -1.17 0.70 -19.83
CA GLY A 119 -1.49 0.11 -21.14
C GLY A 119 -1.12 -1.37 -21.32
N LYS A 120 -0.67 -2.10 -20.30
CA LYS A 120 -0.31 -3.53 -20.44
C LYS A 120 -1.40 -4.49 -20.00
N GLY A 121 -2.35 -4.01 -19.18
CA GLY A 121 -3.54 -4.76 -18.78
C GLY A 121 -3.27 -5.83 -17.73
N PHE A 122 -2.21 -5.71 -16.92
CA PHE A 122 -2.01 -6.66 -15.82
C PHE A 122 -3.01 -6.39 -14.70
N ALA A 123 -3.71 -7.43 -14.27
CA ALA A 123 -4.66 -7.43 -13.17
C ALA A 123 -4.27 -8.50 -12.15
N ALA A 124 -4.53 -8.24 -10.87
CA ALA A 124 -4.26 -9.17 -9.78
C ALA A 124 -5.56 -9.58 -9.09
N PHE A 125 -5.67 -10.83 -8.69
CA PHE A 125 -6.83 -11.38 -7.99
C PHE A 125 -6.40 -12.05 -6.71
N SER A 126 -7.30 -12.06 -5.72
CA SER A 126 -7.11 -12.79 -4.47
C SER A 126 -6.79 -14.27 -4.73
N PRO A 127 -5.91 -14.90 -3.91
CA PRO A 127 -5.62 -16.31 -4.04
C PRO A 127 -6.90 -17.14 -3.94
N GLY A 128 -7.06 -18.11 -4.85
CA GLY A 128 -8.24 -18.98 -4.90
C GLY A 128 -9.46 -18.39 -5.62
N THR A 129 -9.34 -17.20 -6.22
CA THR A 129 -10.37 -16.70 -7.15
C THR A 129 -10.48 -17.69 -8.33
N ASP A 130 -11.69 -18.18 -8.57
CA ASP A 130 -11.91 -19.18 -9.61
C ASP A 130 -11.77 -18.59 -11.03
N SER A 131 -11.37 -19.42 -11.99
CA SER A 131 -11.11 -18.99 -13.36
C SER A 131 -12.34 -18.42 -14.07
N ALA A 132 -13.57 -18.84 -13.71
CA ALA A 132 -14.79 -18.33 -14.32
C ALA A 132 -15.09 -16.89 -13.85
N THR A 133 -14.80 -16.59 -12.58
CA THR A 133 -14.85 -15.26 -12.00
C THR A 133 -13.78 -14.37 -12.63
N ILE A 134 -12.54 -14.86 -12.76
CA ILE A 134 -11.47 -14.13 -13.47
C ILE A 134 -11.89 -13.84 -14.91
N GLY A 135 -12.41 -14.82 -15.64
CA GLY A 135 -12.93 -14.66 -17.00
C GLY A 135 -13.94 -13.52 -17.12
N ARG A 136 -15.00 -13.61 -16.31
CA ARG A 136 -16.09 -12.64 -16.30
C ARG A 136 -15.64 -11.22 -15.97
N VAL A 137 -14.75 -11.07 -14.99
CA VAL A 137 -14.36 -9.75 -14.44
C VAL A 137 -13.21 -9.11 -15.25
N ALA A 138 -12.25 -9.91 -15.71
CA ALA A 138 -11.13 -9.43 -16.54
C ALA A 138 -11.48 -9.31 -18.04
N GLY A 139 -12.69 -9.74 -18.44
CA GLY A 139 -13.12 -9.78 -19.83
C GLY A 139 -12.39 -10.83 -20.66
N LEU A 140 -11.98 -11.93 -20.01
CA LEU A 140 -11.28 -13.09 -20.57
C LEU A 140 -12.25 -14.23 -20.91
#